data_AF-A0A0G4PFW5-F1
#
_entry.id   AF-A0A0G4PFW5-F1
#
_cell.length_a   1.000
_cell.length_b   1.000
_cell.length_c   1.000
_cell.angle_alpha   90.00
_cell.angle_beta   90.00
_cell.angle_gamma   90.00
#
_symmetry.space_group_name_H-M   'P 1'
#
loop_
_entity.id
_entity.type
_entity.pdbx_description
1 polymer ?
#
loop_
_entity_poly.entity_id
_entity_poly.type
_entity_poly.pdbx_seq_one_letter_code
_entity_poly.pdbx_strand_id
1 'polypeptide(L)'
;MESATIQQRQRARDGSTVQILIGDIEYAIDMTKMPYFDSYLSFQRSSGQDSTQLPTHDEIPFFRVIDKGINDGFRHFFRCMPTRLSDYRLLCETLEFLCVDVLSTRNIRSIMDDFQSGKNDRDERNVKSPARDSAFRLLYLFLLGDFESDVRDSNLAYQATLFVVSHREIFEYRIRQMVREAYEERFDASVNQLHQLDKWPIDPPALVFLEDELAIVIMEVSKCSASFRLADKGPHDAIMQPKLERKDLVISDRGGVVENRHIIHASVVDAAGKLLFAVGDPGRMTLARSAAKPIQALAILETGACDQFGFDDTDLALICASHSSEDRHIARARSMLRKVGAEETDLRCGGHAALSDVVNRAWIKEDFVPTAICNNCSGKHAGMLAGAKALGSDVKDYHMPTHPMQLQVRRIFEELCGPDKDLLLWGLDGCNLPAPACPLFMLGKLYALLAASSDVVGNNPTQNGSDQIRTSYLNRTFQAMSRYPEYVGGEGRFCTELAKTFQGILIGKLGADGCYGLSIRKSKQTQKLGAKGAIGISVKVEDGNITILYAAVMEILEQLQIGTPEMRHALGHFHLPKLYNTVGSLTGHISHLFRVRSA
;
A
#
# COMPACT_ATOMS: atom_id res chain seq x y z
N MET A 1 -42.07 32.15 -30.06
CA MET A 1 -41.30 32.96 -29.09
C MET A 1 -40.41 32.12 -28.17
N GLU A 2 -40.46 30.78 -28.20
CA GLU A 2 -39.76 29.92 -27.22
C GLU A 2 -38.24 29.87 -27.34
N SER A 3 -37.67 30.07 -28.54
CA SER A 3 -36.21 29.98 -28.78
C SER A 3 -35.40 30.97 -27.93
N ALA A 4 -35.94 32.17 -27.67
CA ALA A 4 -35.31 33.17 -26.84
C ALA A 4 -35.21 32.74 -25.37
N THR A 5 -36.24 32.05 -24.85
CA THR A 5 -36.29 31.57 -23.46
C THR A 5 -35.24 30.51 -23.17
N ILE A 6 -34.90 29.68 -24.16
CA ILE A 6 -33.84 28.67 -24.05
C ILE A 6 -32.46 29.35 -24.03
N GLN A 7 -32.20 30.29 -24.95
CA GLN A 7 -30.93 31.03 -25.00
C GLN A 7 -30.70 31.90 -23.76
N GLN A 8 -31.74 32.52 -23.19
CA GLN A 8 -31.63 33.23 -21.91
C GLN A 8 -31.35 32.27 -20.73
N ARG A 9 -31.98 31.08 -20.70
CA ARG A 9 -31.69 30.05 -19.68
C ARG A 9 -30.28 29.45 -19.81
N GLN A 10 -29.71 29.36 -21.01
CA GLN A 10 -28.32 28.96 -21.19
C GLN A 10 -27.34 30.07 -20.78
N ARG A 11 -27.56 31.33 -21.18
CA ARG A 11 -26.73 32.46 -20.74
C ARG A 11 -26.78 32.71 -19.22
N ALA A 12 -27.85 32.30 -18.54
CA ALA A 12 -27.93 32.35 -17.08
C ALA A 12 -27.09 31.26 -16.38
N ARG A 13 -26.75 30.15 -17.05
CA ARG A 13 -25.89 29.08 -16.51
C ARG A 13 -24.39 29.40 -16.62
N ASP A 14 -24.01 30.15 -17.65
CA ASP A 14 -22.62 30.57 -17.91
C ASP A 14 -22.06 31.53 -16.82
N GLY A 15 -22.92 32.06 -15.95
CA GLY A 15 -22.53 33.05 -14.93
C GLY A 15 -22.13 32.47 -13.56
N SER A 16 -22.41 31.20 -13.26
CA SER A 16 -22.09 30.57 -11.96
C SER A 16 -20.93 29.59 -11.99
N THR A 17 -20.40 29.27 -13.18
CA THR A 17 -19.30 28.31 -13.34
C THR A 17 -17.98 29.05 -13.47
N VAL A 18 -16.97 28.67 -12.68
CA VAL A 18 -15.62 29.26 -12.73
C VAL A 18 -14.57 28.16 -12.86
N GLN A 19 -13.58 28.39 -13.72
CA GLN A 19 -12.37 27.55 -13.78
C GLN A 19 -11.43 27.90 -12.63
N ILE A 20 -10.94 26.89 -11.92
CA ILE A 20 -9.99 27.02 -10.82
C ILE A 20 -9.04 25.82 -10.80
N LEU A 21 -7.77 26.06 -10.48
CA LEU A 21 -6.78 25.02 -10.25
C LEU A 21 -6.82 24.58 -8.78
N ILE A 22 -7.03 23.28 -8.51
CA ILE A 22 -6.97 22.68 -7.17
C ILE A 22 -5.84 21.66 -7.16
N GLY A 23 -4.77 21.95 -6.42
CA GLY A 23 -3.49 21.28 -6.61
C GLY A 23 -2.97 21.53 -8.04
N ASP A 24 -2.68 20.45 -8.77
CA ASP A 24 -2.21 20.49 -10.17
C ASP A 24 -3.33 20.30 -11.22
N ILE A 25 -4.63 20.32 -10.83
CA ILE A 25 -5.75 19.96 -11.73
C ILE A 25 -6.76 21.12 -11.87
N GLU A 26 -7.15 21.45 -13.11
CA GLU A 26 -8.17 22.46 -13.43
C GLU A 26 -9.59 21.88 -13.35
N TYR A 27 -10.50 22.60 -12.69
CA TYR A 27 -11.90 22.22 -12.47
C TYR A 27 -12.86 23.36 -12.82
N ALA A 28 -13.96 23.03 -13.50
CA ALA A 28 -15.06 23.94 -13.81
C ALA A 28 -16.15 23.85 -12.72
N ILE A 29 -16.05 24.69 -11.69
CA ILE A 29 -16.92 24.61 -10.50
C ILE A 29 -18.16 25.48 -10.66
N ASP A 30 -19.34 24.87 -10.56
CA ASP A 30 -20.61 25.58 -10.37
C ASP A 30 -20.73 26.05 -8.90
N MET A 31 -20.48 27.34 -8.68
CA MET A 31 -20.47 27.97 -7.36
C MET A 31 -21.83 27.88 -6.64
N THR A 32 -22.93 27.61 -7.36
CA THR A 32 -24.24 27.38 -6.71
C THR A 32 -24.31 26.06 -5.94
N LYS A 33 -23.41 25.11 -6.23
CA LYS A 33 -23.33 23.80 -5.58
C LYS A 33 -22.20 23.68 -4.55
N MET A 34 -21.17 24.53 -4.68
CA MET A 34 -20.05 24.65 -3.75
C MET A 34 -19.84 26.12 -3.34
N PRO A 35 -20.71 26.70 -2.49
CA PRO A 35 -20.71 28.12 -2.14
C PRO A 35 -19.40 28.64 -1.52
N TYR A 36 -18.56 27.73 -1.00
CA TYR A 36 -17.20 28.04 -0.56
C TYR A 36 -16.41 28.83 -1.61
N PHE A 37 -16.49 28.46 -2.89
CA PHE A 37 -15.68 29.07 -3.94
C PHE A 37 -16.12 30.49 -4.32
N ASP A 38 -17.41 30.85 -4.17
CA ASP A 38 -17.85 32.24 -4.37
C ASP A 38 -17.26 33.16 -3.28
N SER A 39 -17.21 32.67 -2.04
CA SER A 39 -16.56 33.36 -0.91
C SER A 39 -15.04 33.46 -1.12
N TYR A 40 -14.40 32.38 -1.56
CA TYR A 40 -12.96 32.30 -1.83
C TYR A 40 -12.52 33.27 -2.94
N LEU A 41 -13.22 33.24 -4.08
CA LEU A 41 -12.93 34.10 -5.24
C LEU A 41 -13.24 35.57 -4.94
N SER A 42 -14.28 35.85 -4.14
CA SER A 42 -14.55 37.21 -3.64
C SER A 42 -13.43 37.71 -2.73
N PHE A 43 -12.88 36.86 -1.85
CA PHE A 43 -11.73 37.18 -1.03
C PHE A 43 -10.46 37.46 -1.86
N GLN A 44 -10.10 36.59 -2.83
CA GLN A 44 -8.96 36.81 -3.74
C GLN A 44 -9.08 38.13 -4.54
N ARG A 45 -10.26 38.42 -5.10
CA ARG A 45 -10.53 39.69 -5.81
C ARG A 45 -10.39 40.90 -4.90
N SER A 46 -10.85 40.81 -3.64
CA SER A 46 -10.78 41.92 -2.67
C SER A 46 -9.39 42.15 -2.09
N SER A 47 -8.52 41.14 -2.13
CA SER A 47 -7.14 41.19 -1.61
C SER A 47 -6.10 41.62 -2.67
N GLY A 48 -6.55 41.92 -3.90
CA GLY A 48 -5.70 42.52 -4.94
C GLY A 48 -4.85 41.53 -5.73
N GLN A 49 -5.17 40.23 -5.71
CA GLN A 49 -4.58 39.28 -6.64
C GLN A 49 -5.16 39.51 -8.05
N ASP A 50 -4.28 39.63 -9.05
CA ASP A 50 -4.64 40.18 -10.36
C ASP A 50 -5.54 39.26 -11.20
N SER A 51 -6.50 39.84 -11.92
CA SER A 51 -7.55 39.13 -12.65
C SER A 51 -7.10 38.60 -14.02
N THR A 52 -5.83 38.25 -14.16
CA THR A 52 -5.19 37.80 -15.42
C THR A 52 -4.64 36.37 -15.36
N GLN A 53 -4.62 35.76 -14.17
CA GLN A 53 -4.23 34.35 -13.97
C GLN A 53 -5.44 33.51 -13.53
N LEU A 54 -5.40 32.21 -13.86
CA LEU A 54 -6.36 31.23 -13.37
C LEU A 54 -6.29 31.18 -11.83
N PRO A 55 -7.40 31.31 -11.10
CA PRO A 55 -7.41 31.13 -9.65
C PRO A 55 -6.82 29.78 -9.26
N THR A 56 -6.06 29.74 -8.16
CA THR A 56 -5.47 28.51 -7.62
C THR A 56 -5.91 28.30 -6.17
N HIS A 57 -5.91 27.05 -5.71
CA HIS A 57 -6.20 26.61 -4.36
C HIS A 57 -5.37 25.34 -4.04
N ASP A 58 -5.00 25.14 -2.77
CA ASP A 58 -4.30 23.93 -2.31
C ASP A 58 -5.14 22.64 -2.48
N GLU A 59 -4.53 21.46 -2.38
CA GLU A 59 -5.26 20.18 -2.52
C GLU A 59 -6.41 20.03 -1.52
N ILE A 60 -7.61 19.76 -2.03
CA ILE A 60 -8.80 19.47 -1.21
C ILE A 60 -9.05 17.95 -1.19
N PRO A 61 -9.18 17.31 0.00
CA PRO A 61 -9.41 15.87 0.11
C PRO A 61 -10.59 15.38 -0.73
N PHE A 62 -10.38 14.30 -1.48
CA PHE A 62 -11.39 13.68 -2.34
C PHE A 62 -12.08 14.59 -3.38
N PHE A 63 -11.54 15.77 -3.71
CA PHE A 63 -12.24 16.78 -4.52
C PHE A 63 -12.79 16.25 -5.85
N ARG A 64 -11.99 15.48 -6.61
CA ARG A 64 -12.40 14.79 -7.85
C ARG A 64 -13.60 13.84 -7.69
N VAL A 65 -13.77 13.26 -6.49
CA VAL A 65 -14.92 12.41 -6.15
C VAL A 65 -16.11 13.25 -5.72
N ILE A 66 -15.87 14.32 -4.94
CA ILE A 66 -16.87 15.30 -4.49
C ILE A 66 -17.57 15.96 -5.68
N ASP A 67 -16.81 16.56 -6.60
CA ASP A 67 -17.34 17.16 -7.83
C ASP A 67 -18.21 16.17 -8.62
N LYS A 68 -17.71 14.95 -8.85
CA LYS A 68 -18.45 13.91 -9.54
C LYS A 68 -19.76 13.54 -8.84
N GLY A 69 -19.77 13.41 -7.52
CA GLY A 69 -21.01 13.11 -6.77
C GLY A 69 -22.00 14.28 -6.74
N ILE A 70 -21.53 15.52 -6.85
CA ILE A 70 -22.35 16.74 -6.93
C ILE A 70 -22.94 16.96 -8.33
N ASN A 71 -22.26 16.49 -9.37
CA ASN A 71 -22.71 16.57 -10.76
C ASN A 71 -23.54 15.36 -11.21
N ASP A 72 -23.10 14.13 -10.90
CA ASP A 72 -23.77 12.88 -11.31
C ASP A 72 -24.71 12.30 -10.22
N GLY A 73 -24.54 12.68 -8.95
CA GLY A 73 -25.36 12.28 -7.79
C GLY A 73 -24.64 11.39 -6.77
N PHE A 74 -25.00 11.55 -5.49
CA PHE A 74 -24.22 11.07 -4.33
C PHE A 74 -24.02 9.55 -4.23
N ARG A 75 -24.82 8.72 -4.91
CA ARG A 75 -24.58 7.27 -5.04
C ARG A 75 -23.20 6.94 -5.64
N HIS A 76 -22.61 7.87 -6.39
CA HIS A 76 -21.25 7.72 -6.92
C HIS A 76 -20.18 7.72 -5.84
N PHE A 77 -20.41 8.33 -4.66
CA PHE A 77 -19.49 8.23 -3.52
C PHE A 77 -19.30 6.76 -3.11
N PHE A 78 -20.38 5.98 -2.99
CA PHE A 78 -20.30 4.54 -2.70
C PHE A 78 -19.56 3.71 -3.76
N ARG A 79 -19.50 4.19 -5.02
CA ARG A 79 -18.77 3.53 -6.10
C ARG A 79 -17.28 3.90 -6.12
N CYS A 80 -16.96 5.16 -5.84
CA CYS A 80 -15.62 5.72 -5.97
C CYS A 80 -14.79 5.69 -4.67
N MET A 81 -15.42 5.60 -3.50
CA MET A 81 -14.73 5.58 -2.20
C MET A 81 -14.46 4.13 -1.72
N PRO A 82 -13.35 3.87 -0.99
CA PRO A 82 -13.16 2.60 -0.28
C PRO A 82 -14.22 2.41 0.81
N THR A 83 -14.63 1.17 1.07
CA THR A 83 -15.65 0.85 2.09
C THR A 83 -15.05 0.89 3.52
N ARG A 84 -14.64 2.07 3.97
CA ARG A 84 -14.11 2.33 5.32
C ARG A 84 -14.77 3.58 5.90
N LEU A 85 -15.43 3.46 7.05
CA LEU A 85 -16.23 4.57 7.61
C LEU A 85 -15.42 5.86 7.88
N SER A 86 -14.12 5.74 8.19
CA SER A 86 -13.17 6.86 8.30
C SER A 86 -13.08 7.72 7.04
N ASP A 87 -13.15 7.11 5.86
CA ASP A 87 -13.02 7.80 4.59
C ASP A 87 -14.30 8.59 4.27
N TYR A 88 -15.45 8.09 4.73
CA TYR A 88 -16.74 8.78 4.63
C TYR A 88 -16.87 9.92 5.63
N ARG A 89 -16.22 9.86 6.81
CA ARG A 89 -16.12 11.00 7.73
C ARG A 89 -15.40 12.19 7.07
N LEU A 90 -14.17 11.97 6.64
CA LEU A 90 -13.39 13.01 5.96
C LEU A 90 -14.07 13.51 4.66
N LEU A 91 -14.79 12.65 3.94
CA LEU A 91 -15.64 13.08 2.82
C LEU A 91 -16.79 14.00 3.27
N CYS A 92 -17.51 13.67 4.34
CA CYS A 92 -18.60 14.51 4.84
C CYS A 92 -18.09 15.83 5.42
N GLU A 93 -16.99 15.81 6.17
CA GLU A 93 -16.28 16.99 6.69
C GLU A 93 -15.81 17.91 5.54
N THR A 94 -15.35 17.33 4.42
CA THR A 94 -14.95 18.12 3.24
C THR A 94 -16.15 18.67 2.47
N LEU A 95 -17.28 17.94 2.42
CA LEU A 95 -18.54 18.45 1.85
C LEU A 95 -19.09 19.62 2.68
N GLU A 96 -18.97 19.57 4.01
CA GLU A 96 -19.33 20.66 4.93
C GLU A 96 -18.40 21.88 4.75
N PHE A 97 -17.08 21.67 4.69
CA PHE A 97 -16.09 22.71 4.38
C PHE A 97 -16.37 23.44 3.06
N LEU A 98 -16.82 22.70 2.03
CA LEU A 98 -17.21 23.24 0.72
C LEU A 98 -18.61 23.89 0.70
N CYS A 99 -19.31 23.92 1.84
CA CYS A 99 -20.68 24.40 2.03
C CYS A 99 -21.73 23.67 1.14
N VAL A 100 -21.49 22.39 0.83
CA VAL A 100 -22.34 21.62 -0.08
C VAL A 100 -23.65 21.21 0.59
N ASP A 101 -24.78 21.52 -0.05
CA ASP A 101 -26.12 21.17 0.44
C ASP A 101 -26.46 19.67 0.26
N VAL A 102 -25.83 18.82 1.09
CA VAL A 102 -25.99 17.36 1.02
C VAL A 102 -27.40 16.90 1.41
N LEU A 103 -28.05 17.57 2.37
CA LEU A 103 -29.39 17.19 2.82
C LEU A 103 -30.48 17.93 2.04
N SER A 104 -30.30 19.21 1.75
CA SER A 104 -31.36 20.13 1.33
C SER A 104 -32.52 20.09 2.31
N THR A 105 -33.76 20.26 1.86
CA THR A 105 -34.95 20.19 2.73
C THR A 105 -35.27 18.77 3.25
N ARG A 106 -34.38 17.78 3.09
CA ARG A 106 -34.64 16.37 3.44
C ARG A 106 -34.18 16.02 4.85
N ASN A 107 -35.13 15.59 5.67
CA ASN A 107 -34.88 14.92 6.95
C ASN A 107 -35.05 13.39 6.83
N ILE A 108 -34.77 12.65 7.91
CA ILE A 108 -34.84 11.19 7.94
C ILE A 108 -36.19 10.58 7.53
N ARG A 109 -37.30 11.31 7.70
CA ARG A 109 -38.65 10.85 7.28
C ARG A 109 -38.75 10.91 5.76
N SER A 110 -38.40 12.05 5.15
CA SER A 110 -38.38 12.17 3.68
C SER A 110 -37.40 11.21 2.98
N ILE A 111 -36.28 10.87 3.64
CA ILE A 111 -35.32 9.86 3.16
C ILE A 111 -35.93 8.44 3.21
N MET A 112 -36.72 8.14 4.25
CA MET A 112 -37.51 6.91 4.33
C MET A 112 -38.59 6.86 3.24
N ASP A 113 -39.22 7.99 2.93
CA ASP A 113 -40.24 8.09 1.89
C ASP A 113 -39.64 7.84 0.50
N ASP A 114 -38.42 8.35 0.22
CA ASP A 114 -37.67 8.00 -1.00
C ASP A 114 -37.45 6.47 -1.10
N PHE A 115 -37.01 5.83 -0.01
CA PHE A 115 -36.80 4.38 0.04
C PHE A 115 -38.07 3.58 -0.23
N GLN A 116 -39.20 4.00 0.35
CA GLN A 116 -40.49 3.34 0.15
C GLN A 116 -41.05 3.55 -1.25
N SER A 117 -40.78 4.70 -1.89
CA SER A 117 -41.18 4.97 -3.28
C SER A 117 -40.58 3.97 -4.27
N GLY A 118 -39.32 3.57 -4.06
CA GLY A 118 -38.60 2.59 -4.90
C GLY A 118 -39.03 1.13 -4.71
N LYS A 119 -40.16 0.85 -4.05
CA LYS A 119 -40.62 -0.50 -3.69
C LYS A 119 -41.70 -1.06 -4.63
N ASN A 120 -42.44 -0.20 -5.34
CA ASN A 120 -43.69 -0.59 -6.01
C ASN A 120 -43.52 -1.03 -7.46
N ASP A 121 -42.56 -0.47 -8.20
CA ASP A 121 -42.33 -0.81 -9.62
C ASP A 121 -41.20 -1.83 -9.78
N ARG A 122 -41.44 -2.84 -10.62
CA ARG A 122 -40.48 -3.93 -10.90
C ARG A 122 -39.57 -3.68 -12.09
N ASP A 123 -39.72 -2.56 -12.78
CA ASP A 123 -39.06 -2.27 -14.05
C ASP A 123 -38.18 -1.01 -14.04
N GLU A 124 -37.21 -1.04 -14.96
CA GLU A 124 -36.24 0.01 -15.30
C GLU A 124 -35.20 0.46 -14.25
N ARG A 125 -34.05 0.92 -14.78
CA ARG A 125 -32.86 1.30 -14.00
C ARG A 125 -32.97 2.67 -13.34
N ASN A 126 -33.91 3.51 -13.77
CA ASN A 126 -34.03 4.92 -13.36
C ASN A 126 -34.45 5.09 -11.89
N VAL A 127 -35.38 4.27 -11.39
CA VAL A 127 -35.95 4.43 -10.04
C VAL A 127 -34.96 4.05 -8.92
N LYS A 128 -33.94 3.23 -9.21
CA LYS A 128 -32.93 2.83 -8.22
C LYS A 128 -31.95 3.96 -7.85
N SER A 129 -31.74 4.94 -8.73
CA SER A 129 -30.74 6.01 -8.48
C SER A 129 -31.13 6.97 -7.34
N PRO A 130 -32.36 7.55 -7.28
CA PRO A 130 -32.77 8.41 -6.17
C PRO A 130 -32.70 7.75 -4.79
N ALA A 131 -33.09 6.48 -4.67
CA ALA A 131 -33.00 5.74 -3.41
C ALA A 131 -31.54 5.57 -2.95
N ARG A 132 -30.60 5.35 -3.88
CA ARG A 132 -29.16 5.23 -3.59
C ARG A 132 -28.52 6.57 -3.25
N ASP A 133 -28.92 7.66 -3.90
CA ASP A 133 -28.48 9.02 -3.55
C ASP A 133 -28.98 9.38 -2.13
N SER A 134 -30.21 9.01 -1.80
CA SER A 134 -30.82 9.25 -0.47
C SER A 134 -30.21 8.35 0.63
N ALA A 135 -29.66 7.19 0.27
CA ALA A 135 -28.85 6.38 1.19
C ALA A 135 -27.50 7.03 1.54
N PHE A 136 -26.95 7.90 0.68
CA PHE A 136 -25.82 8.75 1.08
C PHE A 136 -26.28 9.88 1.99
N ARG A 137 -27.44 10.50 1.72
CA ARG A 137 -28.02 11.52 2.62
C ARG A 137 -28.29 10.95 4.02
N LEU A 138 -28.70 9.68 4.12
CA LEU A 138 -28.82 8.96 5.39
C LEU A 138 -27.46 8.77 6.09
N LEU A 139 -26.42 8.37 5.36
CA LEU A 139 -25.06 8.22 5.89
C LEU A 139 -24.49 9.54 6.40
N TYR A 140 -24.64 10.62 5.62
CA TYR A 140 -24.26 11.98 6.03
C TYR A 140 -24.98 12.39 7.32
N LEU A 141 -26.29 12.14 7.41
CA LEU A 141 -27.09 12.40 8.60
C LEU A 141 -26.65 11.57 9.83
N PHE A 142 -26.17 10.33 9.63
CA PHE A 142 -25.62 9.52 10.73
C PHE A 142 -24.23 9.99 11.17
N LEU A 143 -23.43 10.61 10.29
CA LEU A 143 -22.07 11.06 10.60
C LEU A 143 -22.01 12.48 11.18
N LEU A 144 -22.66 13.45 10.52
CA LEU A 144 -22.62 14.87 10.88
C LEU A 144 -24.02 15.47 11.15
N GLY A 145 -25.09 14.68 11.08
CA GLY A 145 -26.45 15.18 11.22
C GLY A 145 -26.93 15.38 12.65
N ASP A 146 -27.65 16.49 12.85
CA ASP A 146 -28.50 16.73 14.02
C ASP A 146 -29.83 15.97 13.92
N PHE A 147 -30.42 15.66 15.08
CA PHE A 147 -31.70 14.96 15.21
C PHE A 147 -32.66 15.73 16.12
N GLU A 148 -33.97 15.70 15.81
CA GLU A 148 -34.99 16.45 16.56
C GLU A 148 -35.33 15.77 17.89
N SER A 149 -35.19 14.44 17.97
CA SER A 149 -35.58 13.65 19.14
C SER A 149 -34.86 12.29 19.17
N ASP A 150 -33.90 12.14 20.07
CA ASP A 150 -33.05 10.94 20.24
C ASP A 150 -33.82 9.61 20.10
N VAL A 151 -34.90 9.44 20.87
CA VAL A 151 -35.66 8.18 20.93
C VAL A 151 -36.48 7.96 19.66
N ARG A 152 -37.10 8.99 19.09
CA ARG A 152 -37.94 8.87 17.89
C ARG A 152 -37.08 8.64 16.66
N ASP A 153 -36.01 9.42 16.53
CA ASP A 153 -35.19 9.42 15.33
C ASP A 153 -34.16 8.29 15.35
N SER A 154 -33.70 7.79 16.51
CA SER A 154 -32.98 6.49 16.62
C SER A 154 -33.84 5.32 16.12
N ASN A 155 -35.14 5.32 16.42
CA ASN A 155 -36.06 4.32 15.88
C ASN A 155 -36.23 4.45 14.36
N LEU A 156 -36.28 5.67 13.81
CA LEU A 156 -36.31 5.89 12.36
C LEU A 156 -34.98 5.52 11.68
N ALA A 157 -33.84 5.80 12.30
CA ALA A 157 -32.50 5.42 11.87
C ALA A 157 -32.34 3.89 11.83
N TYR A 158 -32.84 3.20 12.84
CA TYR A 158 -32.91 1.74 12.85
C TYR A 158 -33.76 1.20 11.69
N GLN A 159 -34.97 1.73 11.48
CA GLN A 159 -35.84 1.26 10.39
C GLN A 159 -35.24 1.58 9.00
N ALA A 160 -34.57 2.72 8.84
CA ALA A 160 -33.92 3.13 7.60
C ALA A 160 -32.71 2.21 7.30
N THR A 161 -31.90 1.93 8.32
CA THR A 161 -30.78 0.97 8.24
C THR A 161 -31.30 -0.43 7.92
N LEU A 162 -32.35 -0.90 8.61
CA LEU A 162 -32.99 -2.19 8.37
C LEU A 162 -33.53 -2.29 6.94
N PHE A 163 -34.14 -1.22 6.40
CA PHE A 163 -34.59 -1.16 5.02
C PHE A 163 -33.39 -1.30 4.05
N VAL A 164 -32.33 -0.51 4.26
CA VAL A 164 -31.13 -0.54 3.41
C VAL A 164 -30.46 -1.93 3.41
N VAL A 165 -30.23 -2.54 4.58
CA VAL A 165 -29.52 -3.84 4.64
C VAL A 165 -30.33 -5.00 4.06
N SER A 166 -31.67 -4.93 4.12
CA SER A 166 -32.59 -5.97 3.64
C SER A 166 -32.87 -5.90 2.13
N HIS A 167 -32.98 -4.69 1.56
CA HIS A 167 -33.34 -4.50 0.15
C HIS A 167 -32.11 -4.61 -0.77
N ARG A 168 -31.48 -5.80 -0.80
CA ARG A 168 -30.27 -6.14 -1.57
C ARG A 168 -30.39 -5.82 -3.08
N GLU A 169 -31.60 -5.90 -3.64
CA GLU A 169 -31.90 -5.55 -5.04
C GLU A 169 -31.78 -4.04 -5.36
N ILE A 170 -31.89 -3.19 -4.32
CA ILE A 170 -31.77 -1.74 -4.43
C ILE A 170 -30.36 -1.33 -3.99
N PHE A 171 -29.89 -1.83 -2.84
CA PHE A 171 -28.66 -1.40 -2.19
C PHE A 171 -27.53 -2.42 -2.32
N GLU A 172 -26.51 -2.03 -3.09
CA GLU A 172 -25.26 -2.77 -3.25
C GLU A 172 -24.50 -2.89 -1.92
N TYR A 173 -23.64 -3.92 -1.83
CA TYR A 173 -22.85 -4.26 -0.63
C TYR A 173 -22.23 -3.04 0.08
N ARG A 174 -21.56 -2.16 -0.67
CA ARG A 174 -20.86 -0.99 -0.11
C ARG A 174 -21.82 0.00 0.58
N ILE A 175 -23.00 0.24 -0.02
CA ILE A 175 -24.04 1.10 0.57
C ILE A 175 -24.54 0.49 1.88
N ARG A 176 -24.88 -0.82 1.84
CA ARG A 176 -25.40 -1.54 3.01
C ARG A 176 -24.39 -1.53 4.16
N GLN A 177 -23.11 -1.74 3.86
CA GLN A 177 -22.06 -1.76 4.88
C GLN A 177 -21.91 -0.39 5.55
N MET A 178 -21.72 0.69 4.79
CA MET A 178 -21.43 2.00 5.37
C MET A 178 -22.64 2.58 6.13
N VAL A 179 -23.86 2.38 5.64
CA VAL A 179 -25.07 2.78 6.38
C VAL A 179 -25.22 1.99 7.69
N ARG A 180 -24.90 0.67 7.69
CA ARG A 180 -24.95 -0.14 8.92
C ARG A 180 -23.85 0.24 9.92
N GLU A 181 -22.60 0.39 9.47
CA GLU A 181 -21.49 0.78 10.35
C GLU A 181 -21.71 2.18 10.95
N ALA A 182 -22.20 3.14 10.16
CA ALA A 182 -22.53 4.47 10.66
C ALA A 182 -23.68 4.44 11.69
N TYR A 183 -24.71 3.63 11.47
CA TYR A 183 -25.77 3.43 12.44
C TYR A 183 -25.25 2.80 13.75
N GLU A 184 -24.44 1.74 13.66
CA GLU A 184 -23.89 1.04 14.82
C GLU A 184 -22.83 1.83 15.60
N GLU A 185 -22.22 2.86 15.01
CA GLU A 185 -21.34 3.80 15.73
C GLU A 185 -22.10 5.02 16.29
N ARG A 186 -23.16 5.50 15.62
CA ARG A 186 -23.92 6.69 16.06
C ARG A 186 -25.00 6.40 17.10
N PHE A 187 -25.54 5.18 17.16
CA PHE A 187 -26.70 4.84 17.99
C PHE A 187 -26.48 3.57 18.83
N ASP A 188 -26.87 3.62 20.11
CA ASP A 188 -26.94 2.47 21.01
C ASP A 188 -28.04 1.48 20.59
N ALA A 189 -27.77 0.70 19.54
CA ALA A 189 -28.69 -0.30 19.01
C ALA A 189 -28.92 -1.43 20.03
N SER A 190 -30.17 -1.64 20.43
CA SER A 190 -30.52 -2.73 21.36
C SER A 190 -30.19 -4.11 20.77
N VAL A 191 -29.98 -5.10 21.65
CA VAL A 191 -29.67 -6.49 21.25
C VAL A 191 -30.68 -7.05 20.24
N ASN A 192 -31.97 -6.68 20.37
CA ASN A 192 -33.03 -7.09 19.43
C ASN A 192 -32.89 -6.42 18.06
N GLN A 193 -32.46 -5.15 18.00
CA GLN A 193 -32.21 -4.42 16.75
C GLN A 193 -30.98 -4.99 16.04
N LEU A 194 -29.87 -5.18 16.75
CA LEU A 194 -28.66 -5.82 16.21
C LEU A 194 -28.96 -7.22 15.67
N HIS A 195 -29.63 -8.07 16.46
CA HIS A 195 -30.02 -9.42 16.03
C HIS A 195 -30.96 -9.41 14.81
N GLN A 196 -31.77 -8.36 14.61
CA GLN A 196 -32.62 -8.22 13.43
C GLN A 196 -31.84 -7.71 12.20
N LEU A 197 -30.79 -6.90 12.39
CA LEU A 197 -29.84 -6.53 11.33
C LEU A 197 -28.94 -7.71 10.92
N ASP A 198 -28.56 -8.57 11.87
CA ASP A 198 -27.73 -9.77 11.63
C ASP A 198 -28.39 -10.83 10.75
N LYS A 199 -29.74 -10.82 10.66
CA LYS A 199 -30.49 -11.64 9.68
C LYS A 199 -30.24 -11.21 8.23
N TRP A 200 -29.64 -10.04 8.02
CA TRP A 200 -29.28 -9.48 6.73
C TRP A 200 -27.76 -9.32 6.62
N PRO A 201 -26.98 -10.42 6.58
CA PRO A 201 -25.53 -10.34 6.58
C PRO A 201 -25.03 -9.48 5.42
N ILE A 202 -24.01 -8.68 5.70
CA ILE A 202 -23.41 -7.76 4.74
C ILE A 202 -22.16 -8.41 4.16
N ASP A 203 -22.43 -9.43 3.37
CA ASP A 203 -21.42 -10.11 2.58
C ASP A 203 -21.07 -9.23 1.36
N PRO A 204 -19.77 -9.09 1.01
CA PRO A 204 -19.40 -8.73 -0.35
C PRO A 204 -19.99 -9.76 -1.32
N PRO A 205 -20.24 -9.38 -2.58
CA PRO A 205 -20.71 -10.34 -3.59
C PRO A 205 -19.67 -11.46 -3.79
N ALA A 206 -20.16 -12.66 -4.11
CA ALA A 206 -19.30 -13.78 -4.50
C ALA A 206 -18.41 -13.39 -5.70
N LEU A 207 -17.28 -14.09 -5.87
CA LEU A 207 -16.36 -13.92 -7.00
C LEU A 207 -17.02 -14.35 -8.33
N VAL A 208 -17.93 -13.50 -8.81
CA VAL A 208 -18.52 -13.51 -10.14
C VAL A 208 -17.94 -12.29 -10.84
N PHE A 209 -17.01 -12.52 -11.76
CA PHE A 209 -16.48 -11.45 -12.60
C PHE A 209 -17.62 -10.87 -13.44
N LEU A 210 -18.03 -9.63 -13.12
CA LEU A 210 -18.99 -8.84 -13.88
C LEU A 210 -18.37 -7.47 -14.16
N GLU A 211 -18.49 -7.04 -15.41
CA GLU A 211 -17.57 -6.08 -16.03
C GLU A 211 -17.83 -4.61 -15.61
N ASP A 212 -18.90 -4.36 -14.85
CA ASP A 212 -19.31 -3.03 -14.37
C ASP A 212 -18.36 -2.39 -13.32
N GLU A 213 -17.53 -3.17 -12.61
CA GLU A 213 -16.42 -2.57 -11.82
C GLU A 213 -15.24 -2.17 -12.73
N LEU A 214 -14.97 -2.91 -13.81
CA LEU A 214 -13.96 -2.51 -14.80
C LEU A 214 -14.37 -1.26 -15.61
N ALA A 215 -15.66 -0.99 -15.80
CA ALA A 215 -16.13 0.22 -16.48
C ALA A 215 -15.72 1.54 -15.80
N ILE A 216 -15.27 1.50 -14.54
CA ILE A 216 -14.60 2.63 -13.87
C ILE A 216 -13.12 2.29 -13.58
N VAL A 217 -12.77 1.03 -13.32
CA VAL A 217 -11.38 0.63 -13.08
C VAL A 217 -10.48 0.66 -14.34
N ILE A 218 -11.06 0.82 -15.54
CA ILE A 218 -10.33 1.11 -16.79
C ILE A 218 -9.99 2.62 -16.93
N MET A 219 -10.49 3.50 -16.05
CA MET A 219 -9.88 4.82 -15.84
C MET A 219 -8.76 4.79 -14.79
N GLU A 220 -8.79 3.86 -13.83
CA GLU A 220 -7.80 3.71 -12.76
C GLU A 220 -7.96 2.32 -12.10
N VAL A 221 -6.96 1.43 -11.96
CA VAL A 221 -5.50 1.62 -12.07
C VAL A 221 -5.06 2.94 -11.43
N SER A 222 -5.57 3.30 -10.25
CA SER A 222 -5.88 2.45 -9.08
C SER A 222 -7.30 1.89 -8.94
N LYS A 223 -7.56 0.58 -8.72
CA LYS A 223 -6.76 -0.64 -8.44
C LYS A 223 -7.61 -1.88 -8.81
N CYS A 224 -7.01 -3.07 -8.92
CA CYS A 224 -7.66 -4.29 -9.49
C CYS A 224 -8.47 -5.17 -8.51
N SER A 225 -9.33 -6.00 -9.10
CA SER A 225 -10.02 -7.24 -8.66
C SER A 225 -10.13 -7.65 -7.17
N ALA A 226 -11.38 -7.96 -6.83
CA ALA A 226 -11.93 -8.71 -5.70
C ALA A 226 -11.22 -10.00 -5.21
N SER A 227 -11.71 -10.55 -4.09
CA SER A 227 -11.35 -11.86 -3.51
C SER A 227 -12.55 -12.46 -2.75
N PHE A 228 -12.63 -13.79 -2.61
CA PHE A 228 -13.74 -14.45 -1.90
C PHE A 228 -13.35 -15.65 -1.02
N ARG A 229 -13.56 -15.52 0.29
CA ARG A 229 -14.54 -16.27 1.14
C ARG A 229 -14.91 -17.72 0.73
N LEU A 230 -15.24 -18.66 1.65
CA LEU A 230 -15.80 -18.54 3.03
C LEU A 230 -15.74 -19.90 3.81
N ALA A 231 -16.06 -19.88 5.12
CA ALA A 231 -16.53 -20.99 5.99
C ALA A 231 -15.49 -22.11 6.33
N ASP A 232 -15.64 -23.04 7.29
CA ASP A 232 -16.68 -23.43 8.29
C ASP A 232 -15.97 -24.34 9.38
N LYS A 233 -16.46 -24.80 10.55
CA LYS A 233 -17.64 -24.62 11.44
C LYS A 233 -17.34 -25.25 12.84
N GLY A 234 -18.18 -25.05 13.87
CA GLY A 234 -18.38 -26.02 14.97
C GLY A 234 -18.06 -25.58 16.44
N PRO A 235 -18.89 -25.93 17.46
CA PRO A 235 -18.70 -25.52 18.87
C PRO A 235 -18.46 -26.68 19.88
N HIS A 236 -17.96 -26.35 21.08
CA HIS A 236 -18.43 -26.86 22.39
C HIS A 236 -17.82 -26.04 23.56
N ASP A 237 -18.27 -26.32 24.79
CA ASP A 237 -18.24 -25.45 25.98
C ASP A 237 -16.85 -25.08 26.54
N ALA A 238 -16.63 -23.77 26.84
CA ALA A 238 -16.01 -23.26 28.09
C ALA A 238 -15.65 -21.74 28.02
N ILE A 239 -16.01 -21.00 29.08
CA ILE A 239 -15.52 -19.64 29.45
C ILE A 239 -15.93 -18.51 28.47
N MET A 240 -16.10 -17.28 28.99
CA MET A 240 -16.31 -16.09 28.14
C MET A 240 -15.10 -15.84 27.23
N GLN A 241 -15.33 -15.76 25.92
CA GLN A 241 -14.33 -15.35 24.93
C GLN A 241 -14.78 -14.05 24.23
N PRO A 242 -13.86 -13.15 23.84
CA PRO A 242 -14.23 -11.89 23.18
C PRO A 242 -14.87 -12.08 21.80
N LYS A 243 -15.58 -11.04 21.32
CA LYS A 243 -15.96 -10.90 19.90
C LYS A 243 -14.71 -11.05 19.01
N LEU A 244 -14.90 -11.63 17.83
CA LEU A 244 -13.84 -12.11 16.92
C LEU A 244 -12.72 -11.08 16.65
N GLU A 245 -11.65 -11.12 17.46
CA GLU A 245 -10.45 -10.30 17.23
C GLU A 245 -9.82 -10.61 15.86
N ARG A 246 -9.26 -9.58 15.21
CA ARG A 246 -8.49 -9.72 13.96
C ARG A 246 -7.18 -10.46 14.24
N LYS A 247 -7.15 -11.78 14.01
CA LYS A 247 -6.00 -12.68 14.31
C LYS A 247 -4.86 -12.60 13.29
N ASP A 248 -4.47 -11.38 12.95
CA ASP A 248 -3.37 -11.03 12.03
C ASP A 248 -2.56 -9.87 12.61
N LEU A 249 -2.17 -10.01 13.88
CA LEU A 249 -1.53 -8.98 14.70
C LEU A 249 -0.22 -9.47 15.31
N VAL A 250 0.74 -8.56 15.47
CA VAL A 250 1.71 -8.63 16.56
C VAL A 250 1.28 -7.67 17.65
N ILE A 251 1.40 -8.09 18.90
CA ILE A 251 0.99 -7.34 20.08
C ILE A 251 2.26 -6.96 20.85
N SER A 252 2.35 -5.70 21.30
CA SER A 252 3.29 -5.33 22.36
C SER A 252 2.50 -5.01 23.64
N ASP A 253 2.97 -5.51 24.77
CA ASP A 253 2.34 -5.35 26.09
C ASP A 253 3.36 -4.93 27.15
N ARG A 254 2.86 -4.36 28.25
CA ARG A 254 3.61 -4.19 29.50
C ARG A 254 2.83 -4.79 30.67
N GLY A 255 3.40 -5.80 31.32
CA GLY A 255 2.74 -6.52 32.41
C GLY A 255 1.41 -7.18 32.02
N GLY A 256 1.23 -7.57 30.75
CA GLY A 256 -0.03 -8.09 30.22
C GLY A 256 -1.04 -7.03 29.78
N VAL A 257 -0.78 -5.74 30.00
CA VAL A 257 -1.59 -4.65 29.43
C VAL A 257 -1.13 -4.38 28.00
N VAL A 258 -2.02 -4.61 27.03
CA VAL A 258 -1.75 -4.35 25.60
C VAL A 258 -1.49 -2.86 25.38
N GLU A 259 -0.30 -2.52 24.88
CA GLU A 259 0.10 -1.15 24.57
C GLU A 259 -0.14 -0.83 23.09
N ASN A 260 0.23 -1.74 22.16
CA ASN A 260 0.00 -1.55 20.73
C ASN A 260 -0.45 -2.85 20.04
N ARG A 261 -1.16 -2.69 18.92
CA ARG A 261 -1.62 -3.78 18.05
C ARG A 261 -1.20 -3.51 16.60
N HIS A 262 -0.19 -4.22 16.14
CA HIS A 262 0.46 -3.99 14.84
C HIS A 262 -0.10 -4.96 13.79
N ILE A 263 -0.74 -4.45 12.74
CA ILE A 263 -1.39 -5.27 11.71
C ILE A 263 -0.35 -5.84 10.74
N ILE A 264 -0.38 -7.17 10.56
CA ILE A 264 0.56 -7.93 9.71
C ILE A 264 -0.15 -8.42 8.46
N HIS A 265 0.49 -8.20 7.32
CA HIS A 265 0.13 -8.77 6.02
C HIS A 265 1.34 -9.54 5.48
N ALA A 266 1.16 -10.76 4.99
CA ALA A 266 2.23 -11.55 4.40
C ALA A 266 1.72 -12.52 3.33
N SER A 267 2.60 -12.87 2.39
CA SER A 267 2.37 -13.91 1.37
C SER A 267 3.58 -14.82 1.22
N VAL A 268 3.33 -16.10 0.95
CA VAL A 268 4.33 -17.13 0.66
C VAL A 268 4.00 -17.69 -0.72
N VAL A 269 4.91 -17.54 -1.68
CA VAL A 269 4.63 -17.75 -3.12
C VAL A 269 5.75 -18.60 -3.74
N ASP A 270 5.41 -19.54 -4.62
CA ASP A 270 6.43 -20.29 -5.38
C ASP A 270 6.94 -19.53 -6.63
N ALA A 271 7.99 -20.05 -7.25
CA ALA A 271 8.59 -19.44 -8.44
C ALA A 271 7.69 -19.44 -9.70
N ALA A 272 6.54 -20.12 -9.69
CA ALA A 272 5.53 -20.01 -10.74
C ALA A 272 4.48 -18.92 -10.46
N GLY A 273 4.56 -18.25 -9.30
CA GLY A 273 3.58 -17.27 -8.85
C GLY A 273 2.41 -17.87 -8.08
N LYS A 274 2.42 -19.18 -7.76
CA LYS A 274 1.35 -19.78 -6.96
C LYS A 274 1.48 -19.34 -5.51
N LEU A 275 0.47 -18.64 -5.00
CA LEU A 275 0.31 -18.39 -3.57
C LEU A 275 0.10 -19.73 -2.84
N LEU A 276 0.89 -19.96 -1.78
CA LEU A 276 0.87 -21.17 -0.96
C LEU A 276 0.26 -20.90 0.42
N PHE A 277 0.67 -19.78 1.03
CA PHE A 277 0.22 -19.36 2.36
C PHE A 277 0.12 -17.84 2.46
N ALA A 278 -0.67 -17.36 3.43
CA ALA A 278 -0.83 -15.93 3.73
C ALA A 278 -1.00 -15.65 5.23
N VAL A 279 -0.76 -14.39 5.60
CA VAL A 279 -1.18 -13.74 6.86
C VAL A 279 -1.87 -12.44 6.48
N GLY A 280 -2.97 -12.08 7.14
CA GLY A 280 -3.78 -10.92 6.75
C GLY A 280 -4.28 -11.02 5.31
N ASP A 281 -4.13 -9.93 4.55
CA ASP A 281 -4.43 -9.86 3.11
C ASP A 281 -3.13 -9.87 2.28
N PRO A 282 -2.90 -10.90 1.42
CA PRO A 282 -1.73 -11.02 0.54
C PRO A 282 -1.85 -10.20 -0.76
N GLY A 283 -3.02 -9.65 -1.06
CA GLY A 283 -3.27 -8.71 -2.15
C GLY A 283 -2.84 -7.26 -1.82
N ARG A 284 -2.51 -6.98 -0.55
CA ARG A 284 -2.16 -5.65 -0.03
C ARG A 284 -1.13 -4.93 -0.89
N MET A 285 -1.61 -3.96 -1.66
CA MET A 285 -0.78 -3.06 -2.47
C MET A 285 0.25 -2.35 -1.60
N THR A 286 1.54 -2.62 -1.84
CA THR A 286 2.66 -2.22 -0.97
C THR A 286 3.78 -1.63 -1.81
N LEU A 287 4.24 -0.42 -1.47
CA LEU A 287 5.50 0.13 -1.99
C LEU A 287 6.65 -0.76 -1.53
N ALA A 288 7.38 -1.38 -2.45
CA ALA A 288 8.50 -2.25 -2.11
C ALA A 288 9.68 -1.48 -1.50
N ARG A 289 9.78 -0.16 -1.75
CA ARG A 289 10.86 0.73 -1.25
C ARG A 289 12.22 0.06 -1.51
N SER A 290 13.10 -0.01 -0.50
CA SER A 290 14.39 -0.70 -0.59
C SER A 290 14.36 -2.24 -0.73
N ALA A 291 13.20 -2.90 -0.69
CA ALA A 291 13.05 -4.30 -1.08
C ALA A 291 12.92 -4.50 -2.61
N ALA A 292 12.76 -3.42 -3.41
CA ALA A 292 12.88 -3.49 -4.86
C ALA A 292 14.33 -3.74 -5.36
N LYS A 293 15.32 -3.48 -4.51
CA LYS A 293 16.74 -3.34 -4.89
C LYS A 293 17.38 -4.55 -5.59
N PRO A 294 17.09 -5.82 -5.24
CA PRO A 294 17.65 -6.96 -5.97
C PRO A 294 17.21 -7.03 -7.44
N ILE A 295 15.97 -6.60 -7.73
CA ILE A 295 15.44 -6.55 -9.11
C ILE A 295 15.93 -5.29 -9.83
N GLN A 296 16.13 -4.17 -9.12
CA GLN A 296 16.84 -3.01 -9.66
C GLN A 296 18.31 -3.34 -10.01
N ALA A 297 18.96 -4.23 -9.26
CA ALA A 297 20.30 -4.73 -9.56
C ALA A 297 20.34 -5.63 -10.81
N LEU A 298 19.33 -6.48 -11.02
CA LEU A 298 19.14 -7.20 -12.29
C LEU A 298 19.00 -6.21 -13.47
N ALA A 299 18.20 -5.17 -13.32
CA ALA A 299 18.00 -4.18 -14.39
C ALA A 299 19.30 -3.45 -14.77
N ILE A 300 20.20 -3.22 -13.81
CA ILE A 300 21.55 -2.69 -14.06
C ILE A 300 22.45 -3.75 -14.72
N LEU A 301 22.44 -5.01 -14.25
CA LEU A 301 23.20 -6.10 -14.87
C LEU A 301 22.84 -6.30 -16.35
N GLU A 302 21.56 -6.24 -16.71
CA GLU A 302 21.09 -6.39 -18.09
C GLU A 302 21.44 -5.21 -19.02
N THR A 303 21.99 -4.11 -18.51
CA THR A 303 22.63 -3.08 -19.36
C THR A 303 24.06 -3.44 -19.78
N GLY A 304 24.67 -4.45 -19.18
CA GLY A 304 26.10 -4.75 -19.30
C GLY A 304 27.02 -3.89 -18.44
N ALA A 305 26.50 -2.87 -17.74
CA ALA A 305 27.28 -1.90 -16.96
C ALA A 305 28.23 -2.54 -15.95
N CYS A 306 27.82 -3.61 -15.26
CA CYS A 306 28.66 -4.25 -14.27
C CYS A 306 29.94 -4.84 -14.89
N ASP A 307 29.86 -5.35 -16.12
CA ASP A 307 31.01 -5.95 -16.80
C ASP A 307 31.82 -4.88 -17.54
N GLN A 308 31.16 -3.86 -18.11
CA GLN A 308 31.78 -2.67 -18.74
C GLN A 308 32.62 -1.84 -17.76
N PHE A 309 32.14 -1.63 -16.54
CA PHE A 309 32.82 -0.83 -15.50
C PHE A 309 33.55 -1.68 -14.45
N GLY A 310 33.66 -3.00 -14.66
CA GLY A 310 34.42 -3.90 -13.79
C GLY A 310 33.89 -3.97 -12.35
N PHE A 311 32.57 -3.97 -12.17
CA PHE A 311 31.91 -4.20 -10.89
C PHE A 311 31.97 -5.68 -10.49
N ASP A 312 32.48 -5.94 -9.29
CA ASP A 312 32.52 -7.29 -8.71
C ASP A 312 31.26 -7.58 -7.87
N ASP A 313 31.21 -8.76 -7.25
CA ASP A 313 30.06 -9.18 -6.47
C ASP A 313 29.89 -8.38 -5.15
N THR A 314 30.93 -7.67 -4.69
CA THR A 314 30.82 -6.72 -3.57
C THR A 314 30.22 -5.39 -4.02
N ASP A 315 30.55 -4.91 -5.22
CA ASP A 315 29.84 -3.77 -5.83
C ASP A 315 28.35 -4.12 -6.02
N LEU A 316 28.05 -5.33 -6.51
CA LEU A 316 26.67 -5.81 -6.70
C LEU A 316 25.90 -5.93 -5.37
N ALA A 317 26.55 -6.40 -4.30
CA ALA A 317 25.96 -6.39 -2.96
C ALA A 317 25.65 -4.96 -2.49
N LEU A 318 26.49 -3.97 -2.83
CA LEU A 318 26.26 -2.56 -2.49
C LEU A 318 25.16 -1.91 -3.35
N ILE A 319 24.97 -2.32 -4.62
CA ILE A 319 23.78 -1.95 -5.42
C ILE A 319 22.50 -2.45 -4.74
N CYS A 320 22.52 -3.65 -4.18
CA CYS A 320 21.41 -4.23 -3.43
C CYS A 320 21.18 -3.60 -2.05
N ALA A 321 22.12 -2.78 -1.55
CA ALA A 321 22.21 -2.46 -0.12
C ALA A 321 21.18 -1.45 0.41
N SER A 322 21.10 -1.35 1.72
CA SER A 322 20.58 -0.17 2.43
C SER A 322 21.52 0.11 3.59
N HIS A 323 22.73 0.50 3.20
CA HIS A 323 23.92 0.35 4.02
C HIS A 323 23.95 1.25 5.24
N SER A 324 24.69 0.82 6.25
CA SER A 324 24.84 1.54 7.51
C SER A 324 25.96 2.60 7.50
N SER A 325 26.55 2.83 6.33
CA SER A 325 27.50 3.91 6.04
C SER A 325 28.80 3.89 6.86
N GLU A 326 29.13 2.72 7.42
CA GLU A 326 30.50 2.36 7.82
C GLU A 326 31.49 2.59 6.65
N ASP A 327 32.76 2.84 6.96
CA ASP A 327 33.82 3.15 6.00
C ASP A 327 33.89 2.18 4.81
N ARG A 328 33.66 0.87 5.05
CA ARG A 328 33.64 -0.15 3.99
C ARG A 328 32.64 0.18 2.89
N HIS A 329 31.47 0.72 3.23
CA HIS A 329 30.42 1.09 2.28
C HIS A 329 30.78 2.36 1.52
N ILE A 330 31.21 3.41 2.23
CA ILE A 330 31.54 4.71 1.63
C ILE A 330 32.76 4.57 0.72
N ALA A 331 33.80 3.85 1.14
CA ALA A 331 34.98 3.57 0.32
C ALA A 331 34.61 2.77 -0.94
N ARG A 332 33.71 1.78 -0.83
CA ARG A 332 33.21 0.97 -1.95
C ARG A 332 32.38 1.82 -2.93
N ALA A 333 31.43 2.62 -2.45
CA ALA A 333 30.63 3.53 -3.27
C ALA A 333 31.51 4.56 -4.02
N ARG A 334 32.50 5.16 -3.33
CA ARG A 334 33.51 6.04 -3.98
C ARG A 334 34.33 5.30 -5.04
N SER A 335 34.57 4.00 -4.86
CA SER A 335 35.22 3.17 -5.88
C SER A 335 34.34 2.93 -7.10
N MET A 336 33.05 2.65 -6.90
CA MET A 336 32.08 2.50 -7.99
C MET A 336 31.96 3.79 -8.82
N LEU A 337 31.85 4.96 -8.17
CA LEU A 337 31.82 6.25 -8.87
C LEU A 337 33.09 6.49 -9.71
N ARG A 338 34.28 6.21 -9.17
CA ARG A 338 35.54 6.29 -9.95
C ARG A 338 35.57 5.32 -11.13
N LYS A 339 35.10 4.08 -10.96
CA LYS A 339 35.01 3.08 -12.05
C LYS A 339 34.11 3.56 -13.19
N VAL A 340 33.00 4.24 -12.86
CA VAL A 340 32.04 4.81 -13.83
C VAL A 340 32.54 6.13 -14.45
N GLY A 341 33.54 6.78 -13.84
CA GLY A 341 33.91 8.16 -14.18
C GLY A 341 32.78 9.13 -13.87
N ALA A 342 32.22 9.06 -12.67
CA ALA A 342 31.17 9.93 -12.14
C ALA A 342 31.62 10.55 -10.81
N GLU A 343 31.03 11.67 -10.43
CA GLU A 343 31.34 12.41 -9.21
C GLU A 343 30.24 12.25 -8.14
N GLU A 344 30.52 12.69 -6.91
CA GLU A 344 29.52 12.65 -5.83
C GLU A 344 28.33 13.60 -6.10
N THR A 345 28.58 14.67 -6.87
CA THR A 345 27.59 15.65 -7.39
C THR A 345 26.64 15.04 -8.43
N ASP A 346 26.98 13.90 -9.04
CA ASP A 346 26.06 13.15 -9.89
C ASP A 346 25.01 12.38 -9.08
N LEU A 347 25.25 12.10 -7.80
CA LEU A 347 24.26 11.42 -6.95
C LEU A 347 23.03 12.31 -6.74
N ARG A 348 21.84 11.72 -6.89
CA ARG A 348 20.54 12.42 -6.73
C ARG A 348 19.79 12.10 -5.44
N CYS A 349 20.40 11.33 -4.54
CA CYS A 349 19.79 10.86 -3.29
C CYS A 349 19.95 11.78 -2.06
N GLY A 350 20.87 12.75 -2.10
CA GLY A 350 21.13 13.68 -0.98
C GLY A 350 21.73 13.02 0.28
N GLY A 351 22.00 13.83 1.31
CA GLY A 351 22.53 13.35 2.59
C GLY A 351 21.59 12.41 3.35
N HIS A 352 22.13 11.56 4.22
CA HIS A 352 21.35 10.68 5.11
C HIS A 352 22.12 10.36 6.39
N ALA A 353 21.46 10.42 7.54
CA ALA A 353 22.00 9.96 8.82
C ALA A 353 22.39 8.46 8.76
N ALA A 354 23.46 8.02 9.43
CA ALA A 354 23.89 6.63 9.30
C ALA A 354 22.86 5.66 9.93
N LEU A 355 22.55 4.56 9.24
CA LEU A 355 21.65 3.50 9.76
C LEU A 355 22.33 2.59 10.82
N SER A 356 23.60 2.86 11.16
CA SER A 356 24.25 2.34 12.36
C SER A 356 24.33 3.44 13.40
N ASP A 357 23.75 3.22 14.58
CA ASP A 357 23.84 4.13 15.72
C ASP A 357 25.30 4.40 16.13
N VAL A 358 26.23 3.47 15.87
CA VAL A 358 27.65 3.67 16.17
C VAL A 358 28.24 4.74 15.26
N VAL A 359 28.01 4.63 13.96
CA VAL A 359 28.47 5.61 12.96
C VAL A 359 27.76 6.95 13.16
N ASN A 360 26.44 6.94 13.38
CA ASN A 360 25.66 8.17 13.52
C ASN A 360 26.05 8.95 14.79
N ARG A 361 26.31 8.27 15.91
CA ARG A 361 26.81 8.91 17.15
C ARG A 361 28.28 9.34 17.06
N ALA A 362 29.07 8.81 16.12
CA ALA A 362 30.39 9.35 15.80
C ALA A 362 30.24 10.67 15.03
N TRP A 363 29.47 10.67 13.93
CA TRP A 363 29.23 11.88 13.12
C TRP A 363 28.65 13.04 13.93
N ILE A 364 27.67 12.78 14.81
CA ILE A 364 27.08 13.80 15.69
C ILE A 364 28.11 14.41 16.68
N LYS A 365 29.14 13.67 17.09
CA LYS A 365 30.21 14.20 17.96
C LYS A 365 31.25 15.04 17.22
N GLU A 366 31.34 14.86 15.90
CA GLU A 366 32.30 15.54 15.02
C GLU A 366 31.65 16.67 14.22
N ASP A 367 30.36 16.96 14.47
CA ASP A 367 29.50 17.88 13.71
C ASP A 367 29.49 17.58 12.19
N PHE A 368 29.63 16.29 11.85
CA PHE A 368 29.76 15.83 10.47
C PHE A 368 28.41 15.78 9.76
N VAL A 369 28.24 16.67 8.77
CA VAL A 369 27.07 16.71 7.89
C VAL A 369 27.21 15.63 6.79
N PRO A 370 26.34 14.60 6.74
CA PRO A 370 26.47 13.52 5.78
C PRO A 370 26.10 13.96 4.36
N THR A 371 27.00 13.68 3.41
CA THR A 371 26.83 14.03 1.98
C THR A 371 26.17 12.89 1.18
N ALA A 372 26.02 13.02 -0.13
CA ALA A 372 25.27 12.07 -0.94
C ALA A 372 25.87 10.64 -0.97
N ILE A 373 27.19 10.51 -0.79
CA ILE A 373 27.86 9.20 -0.65
C ILE A 373 27.56 8.51 0.68
N CYS A 374 27.19 9.28 1.72
CA CYS A 374 26.78 8.75 3.02
C CYS A 374 25.35 8.18 2.98
N ASN A 375 24.59 8.44 1.89
CA ASN A 375 23.23 7.95 1.72
C ASN A 375 23.18 6.42 1.68
N ASN A 376 22.25 5.80 2.41
CA ASN A 376 22.09 4.33 2.44
C ASN A 376 21.81 3.70 1.06
N CYS A 377 21.40 4.51 0.07
CA CYS A 377 21.19 4.12 -1.32
C CYS A 377 22.38 4.42 -2.25
N SER A 378 23.49 5.01 -1.80
CA SER A 378 24.55 5.52 -2.70
C SER A 378 25.08 4.46 -3.68
N GLY A 379 25.26 3.21 -3.24
CA GLY A 379 25.62 2.07 -4.10
C GLY A 379 24.60 1.78 -5.21
N LYS A 380 23.30 1.82 -4.91
CA LYS A 380 22.23 1.75 -5.94
C LYS A 380 22.41 2.87 -6.96
N HIS A 381 22.67 4.09 -6.50
CA HIS A 381 22.78 5.26 -7.38
C HIS A 381 24.03 5.19 -8.26
N ALA A 382 25.18 4.77 -7.74
CA ALA A 382 26.37 4.47 -8.54
C ALA A 382 26.11 3.36 -9.58
N GLY A 383 25.31 2.34 -9.23
CA GLY A 383 24.82 1.33 -10.17
C GLY A 383 23.92 1.90 -11.28
N MET A 384 23.00 2.80 -10.95
CA MET A 384 22.13 3.45 -11.94
C MET A 384 22.90 4.40 -12.85
N LEU A 385 23.91 5.11 -12.34
CA LEU A 385 24.83 5.93 -13.14
C LEU A 385 25.64 5.07 -14.11
N ALA A 386 26.11 3.89 -13.67
CA ALA A 386 26.77 2.91 -14.53
C ALA A 386 25.83 2.43 -15.64
N GLY A 387 24.60 2.04 -15.29
CA GLY A 387 23.57 1.59 -16.24
C GLY A 387 23.15 2.66 -17.26
N ALA A 388 23.05 3.93 -16.84
CA ALA A 388 22.80 5.05 -17.74
C ALA A 388 23.88 5.17 -18.83
N LYS A 389 25.17 5.14 -18.44
CA LYS A 389 26.28 5.18 -19.40
C LYS A 389 26.37 3.94 -20.29
N ALA A 390 26.03 2.75 -19.78
CA ALA A 390 26.00 1.52 -20.56
C ALA A 390 24.89 1.51 -21.61
N LEU A 391 23.73 2.14 -21.31
CA LEU A 391 22.66 2.43 -22.26
C LEU A 391 22.99 3.59 -23.22
N GLY A 392 24.23 4.07 -23.26
CA GLY A 392 24.65 5.20 -24.11
C GLY A 392 23.93 6.53 -23.79
N SER A 393 23.31 6.63 -22.61
CA SER A 393 22.52 7.78 -22.18
C SER A 393 23.37 8.74 -21.34
N ASP A 394 22.92 10.00 -21.24
CA ASP A 394 23.46 10.94 -20.26
C ASP A 394 23.25 10.38 -18.83
N VAL A 395 24.15 10.72 -17.91
CA VAL A 395 23.94 10.50 -16.47
C VAL A 395 23.04 11.55 -15.86
N LYS A 396 22.91 12.73 -16.49
CA LYS A 396 22.02 13.79 -16.04
C LYS A 396 20.59 13.26 -15.94
N ASP A 397 19.94 13.58 -14.83
CA ASP A 397 18.53 13.31 -14.58
C ASP A 397 18.12 11.82 -14.67
N TYR A 398 19.07 10.90 -14.47
CA TYR A 398 18.86 9.44 -14.35
C TYR A 398 17.83 8.98 -13.30
N HIS A 399 17.40 9.91 -12.44
CA HIS A 399 16.42 9.73 -11.39
C HIS A 399 14.97 9.96 -11.87
N MET A 400 14.77 10.59 -13.03
CA MET A 400 13.45 10.89 -13.56
C MET A 400 12.75 9.63 -14.12
N PRO A 401 11.42 9.46 -13.93
CA PRO A 401 10.68 8.27 -14.41
C PRO A 401 10.69 8.05 -15.93
N THR A 402 11.13 9.06 -16.70
CA THR A 402 11.25 9.06 -18.17
C THR A 402 12.66 8.71 -18.66
N HIS A 403 13.66 8.66 -17.78
CA HIS A 403 15.04 8.40 -18.17
C HIS A 403 15.23 6.94 -18.62
N PRO A 404 16.03 6.64 -19.67
CA PRO A 404 16.22 5.27 -20.18
C PRO A 404 16.56 4.21 -19.11
N MET A 405 17.37 4.57 -18.10
CA MET A 405 17.65 3.67 -16.97
C MET A 405 16.39 3.34 -16.13
N GLN A 406 15.50 4.30 -15.86
CA GLN A 406 14.26 4.04 -15.12
C GLN A 406 13.22 3.32 -15.99
N LEU A 407 13.23 3.55 -17.31
CA LEU A 407 12.43 2.76 -18.26
C LEU A 407 12.91 1.30 -18.31
N GLN A 408 14.23 1.05 -18.29
CA GLN A 408 14.80 -0.29 -18.18
C GLN A 408 14.43 -0.95 -16.84
N VAL A 409 14.51 -0.23 -15.72
CA VAL A 409 14.03 -0.72 -14.41
C VAL A 409 12.55 -1.11 -14.49
N ARG A 410 11.69 -0.23 -15.02
CA ARG A 410 10.25 -0.50 -15.18
C ARG A 410 10.00 -1.76 -16.01
N ARG A 411 10.62 -1.84 -17.18
CA ARG A 411 10.52 -2.99 -18.11
C ARG A 411 10.87 -4.31 -17.41
N ILE A 412 11.93 -4.35 -16.62
CA ILE A 412 12.36 -5.57 -15.91
C ILE A 412 11.36 -5.99 -14.83
N PHE A 413 10.74 -5.03 -14.12
CA PHE A 413 9.64 -5.35 -13.23
C PHE A 413 8.42 -5.88 -14.00
N GLU A 414 8.01 -5.24 -15.09
CA GLU A 414 6.88 -5.69 -15.93
C GLU A 414 7.10 -7.10 -16.50
N GLU A 415 8.29 -7.38 -17.05
CA GLU A 415 8.62 -8.70 -17.61
C GLU A 415 8.64 -9.82 -16.57
N LEU A 416 9.15 -9.57 -15.35
CA LEU A 416 9.15 -10.57 -14.26
C LEU A 416 7.78 -10.75 -13.62
N CYS A 417 6.93 -9.72 -13.64
CA CYS A 417 5.54 -9.82 -13.18
C CYS A 417 4.67 -10.55 -14.22
N GLY A 418 4.95 -10.39 -15.51
CA GLY A 418 4.30 -11.14 -16.58
C GLY A 418 2.83 -10.73 -16.77
N PRO A 419 1.86 -11.67 -16.77
CA PRO A 419 0.43 -11.34 -16.88
C PRO A 419 -0.07 -10.35 -15.82
N ASP A 420 0.55 -10.36 -14.64
CA ASP A 420 0.16 -9.53 -13.50
C ASP A 420 0.65 -8.08 -13.60
N LYS A 421 1.45 -7.72 -14.63
CA LYS A 421 2.23 -6.47 -14.69
C LYS A 421 1.40 -5.19 -14.51
N ASP A 422 0.14 -5.17 -14.92
CA ASP A 422 -0.72 -3.99 -14.88
C ASP A 422 -1.19 -3.65 -13.44
N LEU A 423 -0.79 -4.48 -12.45
CA LEU A 423 -0.87 -4.18 -11.02
C LEU A 423 0.31 -3.35 -10.50
N LEU A 424 1.35 -3.10 -11.30
CA LEU A 424 2.50 -2.28 -10.91
C LEU A 424 2.14 -0.78 -10.92
N LEU A 425 2.22 -0.16 -9.76
CA LEU A 425 2.18 1.30 -9.60
C LEU A 425 3.60 1.81 -9.28
N TRP A 426 3.83 3.11 -9.45
CA TRP A 426 5.14 3.74 -9.20
C TRP A 426 4.98 4.98 -8.35
N GLY A 427 5.86 5.17 -7.36
CA GLY A 427 5.93 6.36 -6.52
C GLY A 427 7.38 6.82 -6.33
N LEU A 428 7.57 8.07 -5.91
CA LEU A 428 8.90 8.60 -5.60
C LEU A 428 9.41 8.04 -4.26
N ASP A 429 10.60 7.45 -4.25
CA ASP A 429 11.24 6.92 -3.04
C ASP A 429 12.00 8.01 -2.28
N GLY A 430 12.28 7.80 -0.99
CA GLY A 430 13.01 8.77 -0.14
C GLY A 430 14.49 8.96 -0.50
N CYS A 431 14.94 8.30 -1.57
CA CYS A 431 16.24 8.49 -2.21
C CYS A 431 16.13 9.14 -3.60
N ASN A 432 14.97 9.70 -3.94
CA ASN A 432 14.68 10.40 -5.19
C ASN A 432 14.66 9.53 -6.46
N LEU A 433 14.54 8.18 -6.36
CA LEU A 433 14.27 7.31 -7.51
C LEU A 433 12.82 6.81 -7.50
N PRO A 434 12.27 6.39 -8.66
CA PRO A 434 11.02 5.62 -8.69
C PRO A 434 11.17 4.30 -7.94
N ALA A 435 10.19 3.99 -7.09
CA ALA A 435 10.01 2.68 -6.47
C ALA A 435 8.66 2.06 -6.91
N PRO A 436 8.64 0.76 -7.24
CA PRO A 436 7.40 0.08 -7.57
C PRO A 436 6.57 -0.18 -6.32
N ALA A 437 5.25 -0.11 -6.47
CA ALA A 437 4.27 -0.69 -5.57
C ALA A 437 3.55 -1.83 -6.26
N CYS A 438 3.34 -2.92 -5.53
CA CYS A 438 2.65 -4.11 -6.00
C CYS A 438 1.93 -4.84 -4.86
N PRO A 439 0.97 -5.74 -5.16
CA PRO A 439 0.45 -6.69 -4.19
C PRO A 439 1.57 -7.53 -3.56
N LEU A 440 1.44 -7.91 -2.28
CA LEU A 440 2.47 -8.72 -1.62
C LEU A 440 2.78 -10.02 -2.38
N PHE A 441 1.77 -10.73 -2.90
CA PHE A 441 2.03 -11.97 -3.65
C PHE A 441 2.97 -11.76 -4.86
N MET A 442 2.92 -10.60 -5.51
CA MET A 442 3.82 -10.26 -6.61
C MET A 442 5.25 -10.00 -6.10
N LEU A 443 5.41 -9.30 -4.98
CA LEU A 443 6.72 -9.15 -4.34
C LEU A 443 7.28 -10.53 -3.90
N GLY A 444 6.43 -11.42 -3.38
CA GLY A 444 6.77 -12.82 -3.09
C GLY A 444 7.28 -13.56 -4.34
N LYS A 445 6.56 -13.49 -5.46
CA LYS A 445 6.95 -14.07 -6.76
C LYS A 445 8.34 -13.58 -7.21
N LEU A 446 8.64 -12.29 -7.11
CA LEU A 446 9.96 -11.73 -7.45
C LEU A 446 11.10 -12.33 -6.59
N TYR A 447 10.87 -12.47 -5.28
CA TYR A 447 11.85 -13.10 -4.38
C TYR A 447 11.94 -14.63 -4.57
N ALA A 448 10.87 -15.29 -5.03
CA ALA A 448 10.87 -16.71 -5.39
C ALA A 448 11.72 -16.97 -6.64
N LEU A 449 11.60 -16.12 -7.67
CA LEU A 449 12.43 -16.16 -8.89
C LEU A 449 13.91 -15.94 -8.57
N LEU A 450 14.22 -14.97 -7.69
CA LEU A 450 15.60 -14.72 -7.24
C LEU A 450 16.22 -15.96 -6.57
N ALA A 451 15.51 -16.65 -5.68
CA ALA A 451 15.97 -17.91 -5.11
C ALA A 451 16.07 -19.07 -6.13
N ALA A 452 15.06 -19.21 -7.00
CA ALA A 452 15.00 -20.29 -8.00
C ALA A 452 16.19 -20.26 -8.96
N SER A 453 16.68 -19.06 -9.30
CA SER A 453 17.85 -18.90 -10.17
C SER A 453 19.11 -19.60 -9.64
N SER A 454 19.37 -19.54 -8.33
CA SER A 454 20.47 -20.23 -7.67
C SER A 454 20.29 -21.76 -7.59
N ASP A 455 19.07 -22.26 -7.78
CA ASP A 455 18.79 -23.70 -7.87
C ASP A 455 18.89 -24.24 -9.30
N VAL A 456 18.76 -23.39 -10.33
CA VAL A 456 18.95 -23.77 -11.73
C VAL A 456 20.44 -23.79 -12.10
N VAL A 457 21.16 -22.69 -11.86
CA VAL A 457 22.58 -22.55 -12.27
C VAL A 457 23.48 -23.57 -11.59
N GLY A 458 23.15 -23.99 -10.36
CA GLY A 458 23.86 -25.06 -9.65
C GLY A 458 23.64 -26.48 -10.19
N ASN A 459 22.75 -26.69 -11.17
CA ASN A 459 22.36 -28.01 -11.67
C ASN A 459 22.48 -28.22 -13.19
N ASN A 460 22.48 -27.17 -14.03
CA ASN A 460 22.68 -27.33 -15.48
C ASN A 460 23.22 -26.05 -16.16
N PRO A 461 24.52 -25.99 -16.57
CA PRO A 461 25.09 -24.83 -17.27
C PRO A 461 24.74 -24.69 -18.76
N THR A 462 23.99 -25.62 -19.35
CA THR A 462 24.14 -26.03 -20.76
C THR A 462 23.00 -25.65 -21.71
N GLN A 463 22.23 -24.59 -21.42
CA GLN A 463 21.25 -24.02 -22.37
C GLN A 463 21.65 -22.61 -22.78
N ASN A 464 21.46 -22.27 -24.06
CA ASN A 464 21.80 -20.95 -24.62
C ASN A 464 20.52 -20.17 -24.94
N GLY A 465 20.38 -18.96 -24.36
CA GLY A 465 19.24 -18.07 -24.61
C GLY A 465 19.24 -16.85 -23.66
N SER A 466 18.35 -15.89 -23.92
CA SER A 466 18.13 -14.70 -23.06
C SER A 466 17.87 -15.09 -21.61
N ASP A 467 17.06 -16.12 -21.41
CA ASP A 467 16.53 -16.51 -20.11
C ASP A 467 17.62 -17.14 -19.23
N GLN A 468 18.62 -17.79 -19.85
CA GLN A 468 19.83 -18.27 -19.19
C GLN A 468 20.66 -17.09 -18.65
N ILE A 469 20.78 -15.99 -19.42
CA ILE A 469 21.54 -14.80 -19.02
C ILE A 469 20.85 -14.10 -17.84
N ARG A 470 19.53 -13.85 -17.93
CA ARG A 470 18.71 -13.31 -16.83
C ARG A 470 18.77 -14.17 -15.58
N THR A 471 18.71 -15.50 -15.73
CA THR A 471 18.85 -16.46 -14.62
C THR A 471 20.25 -16.38 -14.01
N SER A 472 21.31 -16.23 -14.82
CA SER A 472 22.68 -16.04 -14.34
C SER A 472 22.82 -14.74 -13.52
N TYR A 473 22.25 -13.63 -13.99
CA TYR A 473 22.27 -12.35 -13.28
C TYR A 473 21.45 -12.34 -11.99
N LEU A 474 20.27 -12.98 -11.95
CA LEU A 474 19.53 -13.22 -10.71
C LEU A 474 20.36 -14.06 -9.72
N ASN A 475 21.00 -15.13 -10.19
CA ASN A 475 21.86 -15.97 -9.35
C ASN A 475 23.06 -15.19 -8.83
N ARG A 476 23.75 -14.40 -9.67
CA ARG A 476 24.85 -13.51 -9.26
C ARG A 476 24.40 -12.53 -8.18
N THR A 477 23.20 -11.99 -8.31
CA THR A 477 22.58 -11.09 -7.30
C THR A 477 22.30 -11.81 -5.97
N PHE A 478 21.72 -13.01 -6.00
CA PHE A 478 21.52 -13.83 -4.79
C PHE A 478 22.86 -14.16 -4.12
N GLN A 479 23.85 -14.60 -4.90
CA GLN A 479 25.18 -14.95 -4.39
C GLN A 479 25.91 -13.74 -3.79
N ALA A 480 25.88 -12.58 -4.43
CA ALA A 480 26.43 -11.34 -3.91
C ALA A 480 25.82 -10.98 -2.54
N MET A 481 24.48 -10.98 -2.43
CA MET A 481 23.78 -10.69 -1.18
C MET A 481 24.04 -11.74 -0.09
N SER A 482 24.24 -13.01 -0.46
CA SER A 482 24.52 -14.10 0.48
C SER A 482 25.97 -14.17 0.95
N ARG A 483 26.93 -13.69 0.15
CA ARG A 483 28.38 -13.78 0.44
C ARG A 483 28.95 -12.52 1.08
N TYR A 484 28.37 -11.37 0.78
CA TYR A 484 28.75 -10.06 1.32
C TYR A 484 27.60 -9.40 2.09
N PRO A 485 26.91 -10.11 3.01
CA PRO A 485 25.73 -9.61 3.69
C PRO A 485 26.00 -8.36 4.55
N GLU A 486 27.24 -8.17 4.98
CA GLU A 486 27.73 -6.97 5.65
C GLU A 486 27.67 -5.74 4.75
N TYR A 487 27.90 -5.86 3.43
CA TYR A 487 27.73 -4.73 2.49
C TYR A 487 26.26 -4.43 2.19
N VAL A 488 25.35 -5.40 2.33
CA VAL A 488 23.91 -5.22 2.08
C VAL A 488 23.23 -4.46 3.23
N GLY A 489 23.53 -4.82 4.48
CA GLY A 489 22.90 -4.26 5.68
C GLY A 489 23.82 -3.40 6.54
N GLY A 490 25.09 -3.74 6.68
CA GLY A 490 25.96 -3.27 7.75
C GLY A 490 25.88 -4.12 9.02
N GLU A 491 26.86 -3.96 9.90
CA GLU A 491 27.13 -4.87 11.02
C GLU A 491 25.96 -4.96 12.03
N GLY A 492 25.65 -6.18 12.49
CA GLY A 492 24.63 -6.43 13.52
C GLY A 492 23.17 -6.19 13.12
N ARG A 493 22.87 -5.86 11.86
CA ARG A 493 21.50 -5.61 11.39
C ARG A 493 20.83 -6.87 10.86
N PHE A 494 19.50 -6.95 10.99
CA PHE A 494 18.71 -8.16 10.72
C PHE A 494 19.00 -8.84 9.36
N CYS A 495 19.05 -8.09 8.24
CA CYS A 495 19.36 -8.69 6.94
C CYS A 495 20.73 -9.36 6.90
N THR A 496 21.71 -8.81 7.62
CA THR A 496 23.09 -9.28 7.67
C THR A 496 23.21 -10.51 8.56
N GLU A 497 22.64 -10.48 9.77
CA GLU A 497 22.63 -11.64 10.67
C GLU A 497 21.79 -12.80 10.09
N LEU A 498 20.63 -12.51 9.50
CA LEU A 498 19.78 -13.51 8.82
C LEU A 498 20.56 -14.26 7.72
N ALA A 499 21.29 -13.54 6.87
CA ALA A 499 22.09 -14.15 5.80
C ALA A 499 23.31 -14.93 6.34
N LYS A 500 24.02 -14.40 7.35
CA LYS A 500 25.11 -15.12 8.05
C LYS A 500 24.61 -16.43 8.66
N THR A 501 23.48 -16.41 9.37
CA THR A 501 22.93 -17.57 10.08
C THR A 501 22.38 -18.63 9.14
N PHE A 502 21.71 -18.25 8.04
CA PHE A 502 21.13 -19.20 7.09
C PHE A 502 22.08 -19.63 5.97
N GLN A 503 23.30 -19.09 5.89
CA GLN A 503 24.40 -19.57 5.03
C GLN A 503 24.00 -19.80 3.57
N GLY A 504 23.18 -18.92 3.00
CA GLY A 504 22.70 -19.00 1.62
C GLY A 504 21.59 -20.02 1.34
N ILE A 505 20.97 -20.62 2.37
CA ILE A 505 19.66 -21.30 2.26
C ILE A 505 18.58 -20.27 1.93
N LEU A 506 18.67 -19.08 2.54
CA LEU A 506 17.87 -17.91 2.20
C LEU A 506 18.68 -16.62 2.30
N ILE A 507 18.14 -15.57 1.69
CA ILE A 507 18.53 -14.17 1.91
C ILE A 507 17.27 -13.34 2.15
N GLY A 508 17.42 -12.18 2.79
CA GLY A 508 16.32 -11.26 3.06
C GLY A 508 16.71 -9.80 2.87
N LYS A 509 15.72 -8.95 2.54
CA LYS A 509 15.94 -7.54 2.26
C LYS A 509 14.82 -6.66 2.83
N LEU A 510 15.23 -5.72 3.67
CA LEU A 510 14.40 -4.65 4.21
C LEU A 510 13.98 -3.62 3.14
N GLY A 511 12.68 -3.34 3.04
CA GLY A 511 12.13 -2.09 2.55
C GLY A 511 11.88 -1.12 3.72
N ALA A 512 11.85 0.19 3.45
CA ALA A 512 11.41 1.15 4.46
C ALA A 512 9.92 0.93 4.81
N ASP A 513 9.48 1.51 5.92
CA ASP A 513 8.06 1.56 6.33
C ASP A 513 7.40 0.18 6.41
N GLY A 514 8.08 -0.74 7.10
CA GLY A 514 7.53 -2.04 7.46
C GLY A 514 7.42 -3.05 6.33
N CYS A 515 8.20 -2.94 5.24
CA CYS A 515 8.21 -3.91 4.14
C CYS A 515 9.44 -4.85 4.20
N TYR A 516 9.26 -6.13 3.89
CA TYR A 516 10.38 -7.09 3.76
C TYR A 516 10.14 -8.12 2.65
N GLY A 517 11.21 -8.59 2.01
CA GLY A 517 11.21 -9.76 1.12
C GLY A 517 12.26 -10.81 1.54
N LEU A 518 11.94 -12.09 1.40
CA LEU A 518 12.84 -13.23 1.62
C LEU A 518 12.85 -14.16 0.41
N SER A 519 14.04 -14.57 -0.01
CA SER A 519 14.27 -15.54 -1.08
C SER A 519 14.76 -16.84 -0.47
N ILE A 520 13.95 -17.91 -0.51
CA ILE A 520 14.22 -19.19 0.15
C ILE A 520 14.39 -20.30 -0.91
N ARG A 521 15.56 -20.92 -0.93
CA ARG A 521 15.92 -21.93 -1.92
C ARG A 521 15.17 -23.26 -1.74
N LYS A 522 15.09 -24.03 -2.82
CA LYS A 522 14.49 -25.36 -2.89
C LYS A 522 15.09 -26.29 -1.84
N SER A 523 14.25 -26.84 -0.98
CA SER A 523 14.66 -27.77 0.07
C SER A 523 13.55 -28.78 0.38
N LYS A 524 13.86 -29.77 1.23
CA LYS A 524 12.82 -30.66 1.80
C LYS A 524 11.78 -29.88 2.62
N GLN A 525 12.07 -28.66 3.08
CA GLN A 525 11.12 -27.79 3.78
C GLN A 525 10.17 -27.12 2.78
N THR A 526 10.67 -26.50 1.70
CA THR A 526 9.79 -25.90 0.67
C THR A 526 8.91 -26.95 0.00
N GLN A 527 9.39 -28.18 -0.17
CA GLN A 527 8.61 -29.31 -0.66
C GLN A 527 7.47 -29.73 0.29
N LYS A 528 7.68 -29.73 1.61
CA LYS A 528 6.61 -29.97 2.60
C LYS A 528 5.53 -28.88 2.56
N LEU A 529 5.93 -27.66 2.20
CA LEU A 529 5.04 -26.51 1.99
C LEU A 529 4.34 -26.53 0.61
N GLY A 530 4.44 -27.64 -0.14
CA GLY A 530 3.76 -27.83 -1.42
C GLY A 530 4.44 -27.16 -2.63
N ALA A 531 5.61 -26.54 -2.45
CA ALA A 531 6.37 -25.92 -3.53
C ALA A 531 7.17 -26.97 -4.32
N LYS A 532 7.22 -26.83 -5.65
CA LYS A 532 8.08 -27.69 -6.51
C LYS A 532 9.56 -27.27 -6.50
N GLY A 533 9.86 -26.06 -6.02
CA GLY A 533 11.18 -25.43 -6.07
C GLY A 533 11.43 -24.49 -4.89
N ALA A 534 12.06 -23.36 -5.19
CA ALA A 534 12.21 -22.23 -4.28
C ALA A 534 10.85 -21.54 -3.99
N ILE A 535 10.82 -20.77 -2.90
CA ILE A 535 9.70 -19.90 -2.52
C ILE A 535 10.22 -18.51 -2.16
N GLY A 536 9.35 -17.52 -2.31
CA GLY A 536 9.55 -16.17 -1.82
C GLY A 536 8.52 -15.85 -0.74
N ILE A 537 8.93 -15.09 0.26
CA ILE A 537 8.04 -14.54 1.29
C ILE A 537 8.13 -13.02 1.22
N SER A 538 6.99 -12.34 1.35
CA SER A 538 6.93 -10.89 1.50
C SER A 538 6.02 -10.52 2.66
N VAL A 539 6.38 -9.47 3.39
CA VAL A 539 5.70 -9.03 4.62
C VAL A 539 5.53 -7.51 4.60
N LYS A 540 4.37 -7.03 5.06
CA LYS A 540 4.08 -5.63 5.38
C LYS A 540 3.50 -5.53 6.80
N VAL A 541 4.07 -4.69 7.64
CA VAL A 541 3.45 -4.19 8.89
C VAL A 541 2.85 -2.83 8.60
N GLU A 542 1.56 -2.63 8.84
CA GLU A 542 0.83 -1.43 8.41
C GLU A 542 1.46 -0.11 8.89
N ASP A 543 1.72 0.02 10.20
CA ASP A 543 2.32 1.20 10.85
C ASP A 543 3.80 1.46 10.49
N GLY A 544 4.43 0.55 9.74
CA GLY A 544 5.81 0.66 9.31
C GLY A 544 6.86 0.23 10.34
N ASN A 545 6.48 -0.32 11.50
CA ASN A 545 7.40 -0.63 12.58
C ASN A 545 8.38 -1.75 12.23
N ILE A 546 9.68 -1.41 12.16
CA ILE A 546 10.74 -2.31 11.70
C ILE A 546 11.11 -3.40 12.73
N THR A 547 11.00 -3.12 14.02
CA THR A 547 11.22 -4.13 15.07
C THR A 547 10.14 -5.21 15.01
N ILE A 548 8.89 -4.79 14.81
CA ILE A 548 7.74 -5.69 14.63
C ILE A 548 7.86 -6.49 13.33
N LEU A 549 8.32 -5.86 12.25
CA LEU A 549 8.57 -6.53 10.98
C LEU A 549 9.54 -7.70 11.12
N TYR A 550 10.66 -7.51 11.83
CA TYR A 550 11.63 -8.58 12.07
C TYR A 550 11.03 -9.70 12.94
N ALA A 551 10.28 -9.34 13.98
CA ALA A 551 9.62 -10.29 14.86
C ALA A 551 8.58 -11.14 14.10
N ALA A 552 7.77 -10.53 13.24
CA ALA A 552 6.81 -11.21 12.38
C ALA A 552 7.48 -12.07 11.30
N VAL A 553 8.58 -11.62 10.67
CA VAL A 553 9.36 -12.44 9.72
C VAL A 553 9.91 -13.70 10.41
N MET A 554 10.46 -13.57 11.62
CA MET A 554 10.97 -14.72 12.37
C MET A 554 9.87 -15.70 12.78
N GLU A 555 8.70 -15.21 13.23
CA GLU A 555 7.55 -16.07 13.53
C GLU A 555 7.02 -16.80 12.28
N ILE A 556 7.00 -16.13 11.11
CA ILE A 556 6.64 -16.78 9.84
C ILE A 556 7.64 -17.91 9.52
N LEU A 557 8.95 -17.70 9.71
CA LEU A 557 9.97 -18.74 9.51
C LEU A 557 9.85 -19.90 10.52
N GLU A 558 9.42 -19.64 11.76
CA GLU A 558 9.14 -20.68 12.76
C GLU A 558 7.90 -21.50 12.42
N GLN A 559 6.75 -20.84 12.14
CA GLN A 559 5.51 -21.53 11.77
C GLN A 559 5.65 -22.36 10.48
N LEU A 560 6.45 -21.90 9.51
CA LEU A 560 6.78 -22.62 8.28
C LEU A 560 7.94 -23.65 8.45
N GLN A 561 8.56 -23.70 9.63
CA GLN A 561 9.71 -24.55 9.96
C GLN A 561 10.87 -24.44 8.95
N ILE A 562 11.22 -23.22 8.52
CA ILE A 562 12.33 -22.96 7.59
C ILE A 562 13.67 -22.90 8.35
N GLY A 563 14.70 -23.53 7.82
CA GLY A 563 15.99 -23.69 8.51
C GLY A 563 15.92 -24.66 9.69
N THR A 564 17.00 -24.79 10.45
CA THR A 564 17.01 -25.63 11.66
C THR A 564 16.51 -24.85 12.89
N PRO A 565 16.10 -25.52 13.98
CA PRO A 565 15.73 -24.83 15.23
C PRO A 565 16.88 -23.98 15.78
N GLU A 566 18.14 -24.41 15.60
CA GLU A 566 19.33 -23.68 16.04
C GLU A 566 19.52 -22.38 15.23
N MET A 567 19.28 -22.41 13.92
CA MET A 567 19.30 -21.22 13.07
C MET A 567 18.25 -20.19 13.50
N ARG A 568 17.03 -20.64 13.87
CA ARG A 568 15.98 -19.73 14.32
C ARG A 568 16.24 -19.20 15.74
N HIS A 569 16.69 -20.05 16.67
CA HIS A 569 17.10 -19.63 18.01
C HIS A 569 18.25 -18.61 18.02
N ALA A 570 19.23 -18.71 17.12
CA ALA A 570 20.32 -17.72 17.00
C ALA A 570 19.80 -16.30 16.75
N LEU A 571 18.68 -16.17 16.01
CA LEU A 571 17.99 -14.92 15.73
C LEU A 571 16.82 -14.64 16.69
N GLY A 572 16.71 -15.39 17.79
CA GLY A 572 15.61 -15.27 18.77
C GLY A 572 15.46 -13.87 19.39
N HIS A 573 16.54 -13.08 19.40
CA HIS A 573 16.52 -11.69 19.85
C HIS A 573 15.80 -10.73 18.88
N PHE A 574 15.63 -11.11 17.62
CA PHE A 574 14.72 -10.44 16.66
C PHE A 574 13.30 -11.01 16.72
N HIS A 575 13.13 -12.29 17.06
CA HIS A 575 11.84 -12.99 17.11
C HIS A 575 10.98 -12.60 18.31
N LEU A 576 11.61 -12.50 19.49
CA LEU A 576 11.00 -12.11 20.76
C LEU A 576 11.86 -11.03 21.44
N PRO A 577 11.92 -9.81 20.87
CA PRO A 577 12.73 -8.73 21.42
C PRO A 577 12.19 -8.28 22.78
N LYS A 578 13.10 -8.05 23.72
CA LYS A 578 12.78 -7.68 25.11
C LYS A 578 12.59 -6.17 25.24
N LEU A 579 11.45 -5.73 25.80
CA LEU A 579 11.15 -4.30 25.94
C LEU A 579 11.68 -3.77 27.28
N TYR A 580 12.81 -3.07 27.24
CA TYR A 580 13.45 -2.45 28.40
C TYR A 580 13.04 -0.98 28.59
N ASN A 581 13.09 -0.49 29.82
CA ASN A 581 13.03 0.95 30.11
C ASN A 581 14.42 1.61 30.11
N THR A 582 14.46 2.93 30.34
CA THR A 582 15.67 3.76 30.36
C THR A 582 16.71 3.36 31.41
N VAL A 583 16.33 2.61 32.45
CA VAL A 583 17.24 2.06 33.47
C VAL A 583 17.54 0.57 33.27
N GLY A 584 17.25 0.02 32.08
CA GLY A 584 17.58 -1.37 31.71
C GLY A 584 16.70 -2.44 32.37
N SER A 585 15.61 -2.07 33.04
CA SER A 585 14.64 -3.04 33.58
C SER A 585 13.73 -3.56 32.48
N LEU A 586 13.45 -4.87 32.47
CA LEU A 586 12.44 -5.45 31.58
C LEU A 586 11.06 -4.93 31.97
N THR A 587 10.27 -4.47 31.00
CA THR A 587 8.94 -3.87 31.22
C THR A 587 7.82 -4.48 30.39
N GLY A 588 8.15 -5.21 29.32
CA GLY A 588 7.15 -5.67 28.37
C GLY A 588 7.66 -6.73 27.42
N HIS A 589 6.70 -7.31 26.70
CA HIS A 589 6.89 -8.42 25.78
C HIS A 589 6.30 -8.12 24.41
N ILE A 590 6.64 -8.97 23.45
CA ILE A 590 6.01 -9.03 22.13
C ILE A 590 5.41 -10.42 21.97
N SER A 591 4.17 -10.50 21.50
CA SER A 591 3.47 -11.76 21.24
C SER A 591 2.81 -11.79 19.87
N HIS A 592 2.84 -12.96 19.23
CA HIS A 592 2.41 -13.16 17.85
C HIS A 592 0.97 -13.69 17.78
N LEU A 593 0.02 -12.78 17.65
CA LEU A 593 -1.41 -13.10 17.50
C LEU A 593 -1.77 -13.26 16.01
N PHE A 594 -1.03 -14.12 15.32
CA PHE A 594 -1.32 -14.50 13.94
C PHE A 594 -0.94 -15.95 13.62
N ARG A 595 -1.56 -16.49 12.56
CA ARG A 595 -1.20 -17.79 11.99
C ARG A 595 -1.00 -17.67 10.48
N VAL A 596 0.06 -18.30 9.99
CA VAL A 596 0.30 -18.54 8.57
C VAL A 596 -0.72 -19.58 8.09
N ARG A 597 -1.67 -19.15 7.26
CA ARG A 597 -2.79 -19.96 6.74
C ARG A 597 -2.47 -20.42 5.32
N SER A 598 -2.89 -21.63 4.94
CA SER A 598 -2.91 -22.02 3.52
C SER A 598 -3.81 -21.07 2.74
N ALA A 599 -3.39 -20.71 1.53
CA ALA A 599 -4.17 -19.89 0.60
C ALA A 599 -5.13 -20.71 -0.26
#